data_AF-A0A7W1A7C2-F1
#
_entry.id   AF-A0A7W1A7C2-F1
#
_cell.length_a   1.000
_cell.length_b   1.000
_cell.length_c   1.000
_cell.angle_alpha   90.00
_cell.angle_beta   90.00
_cell.angle_gamma   90.00
#
_symmetry.space_group_name_H-M   'P 1'
#
loop_
_entity.id
_entity.type
_entity.pdbx_description
1 polymer ?
#
loop_
_entity_poly.entity_id
_entity_poly.type
_entity_poly.pdbx_seq_one_letter_code
_entity_poly.pdbx_strand_id
1 'polypeptide(L)'
;MTHDIASEESLRYADHDRSWLERELASATSATRDLRRRLEKAQQQLAETTRAYNKTVENMLDIIRENNTLTLECDRLRWQCQREGVAVNFGSGPGVIQHLTPEEARAIRKAMARLHHPDVGGSVERMQHWNAMLDVIEDGRP
;
A
#
# COMPACT_ATOMS: atom_id res chain seq x y z
N MET A 1 35.26 7.94 74.30
CA MET A 1 34.03 8.72 74.02
C MET A 1 34.10 9.46 72.69
N THR A 2 35.12 10.29 72.41
CA THR A 2 35.25 10.99 71.11
C THR A 2 35.51 10.06 69.91
N HIS A 3 36.25 8.97 70.12
CA HIS A 3 36.55 7.98 69.08
C HIS A 3 35.35 7.07 68.71
N ASP A 4 34.38 6.90 69.63
CA ASP A 4 33.12 6.18 69.38
C ASP A 4 32.18 7.02 68.50
N ILE A 5 32.08 8.31 68.79
CA ILE A 5 31.23 9.26 68.04
C ILE A 5 31.73 9.38 66.59
N ALA A 6 33.04 9.44 66.38
CA ALA A 6 33.63 9.47 65.03
C ALA A 6 33.41 8.16 64.25
N SER A 7 33.31 7.02 64.94
CA SER A 7 33.00 5.72 64.32
C SER A 7 31.52 5.61 63.93
N GLU A 8 30.60 6.08 64.79
CA GLU A 8 29.16 6.10 64.50
C GLU A 8 28.82 7.05 63.34
N GLU A 9 29.48 8.20 63.25
CA GLU A 9 29.28 9.16 62.18
C GLU A 9 29.76 8.60 60.82
N SER A 10 30.91 7.93 60.79
CA SER A 10 31.42 7.24 59.59
C SER A 10 30.48 6.13 59.10
N LEU A 11 29.90 5.34 60.04
CA LEU A 11 28.91 4.32 59.71
C LEU A 11 27.63 4.93 59.12
N ARG A 12 27.16 6.06 59.66
CA ARG A 12 25.98 6.77 59.12
C ARG A 12 26.23 7.31 57.71
N TYR A 13 27.42 7.84 57.43
CA TYR A 13 27.80 8.26 56.08
C TYR A 13 27.86 7.09 55.11
N ALA A 14 28.44 5.96 55.51
CA ALA A 14 28.49 4.75 54.69
C ALA A 14 27.09 4.18 54.39
N ASP A 15 26.19 4.17 55.37
CA ASP A 15 24.80 3.75 55.15
C ASP A 15 24.02 4.72 54.25
N HIS A 16 24.26 6.02 54.40
CA HIS A 16 23.66 7.02 53.50
C HIS A 16 24.13 6.81 52.05
N ASP A 17 25.44 6.66 51.85
CA ASP A 17 26.04 6.47 50.52
C ASP A 17 25.56 5.16 49.89
N ARG A 18 25.49 4.07 50.67
CA ARG A 18 24.89 2.80 50.23
C ARG A 18 23.44 2.98 49.78
N SER A 19 22.60 3.66 50.58
CA SER A 19 21.20 3.90 50.24
C SER A 19 21.03 4.78 49.00
N TRP A 20 21.99 5.66 48.73
CA TRP A 20 21.99 6.51 47.55
C TRP A 20 22.38 5.69 46.30
N LEU A 21 23.44 4.87 46.39
CA LEU A 21 23.86 3.97 45.32
C LEU A 21 22.78 2.94 44.96
N GLU A 22 22.07 2.40 45.95
CA GLU A 22 20.95 1.47 45.70
C GLU A 22 19.82 2.13 44.92
N ARG A 23 19.50 3.39 45.23
CA ARG A 23 18.49 4.17 44.50
C ARG A 23 18.95 4.48 43.07
N GLU A 24 20.21 4.85 42.89
CA GLU A 24 20.77 5.13 41.56
C GLU A 24 20.81 3.87 40.70
N LEU A 25 21.19 2.73 41.27
CA LEU A 25 21.13 1.44 40.60
C LEU A 25 19.70 1.05 40.22
N ALA A 26 18.73 1.26 41.10
CA ALA A 26 17.31 1.00 40.80
C ALA A 26 16.80 1.91 39.67
N SER A 27 17.19 3.19 39.68
CA SER A 27 16.86 4.15 38.62
C SER A 27 17.47 3.72 37.27
N ALA A 28 18.77 3.42 37.25
CA ALA A 28 19.50 3.02 36.05
C ALA A 28 18.99 1.69 35.47
N THR A 29 18.65 0.72 36.31
CA THR A 29 18.07 -0.56 35.88
C THR A 29 16.67 -0.38 35.29
N SER A 30 15.83 0.47 35.89
CA SER A 30 14.53 0.84 35.32
C SER A 30 14.67 1.53 33.96
N ALA A 31 15.55 2.52 33.86
CA ALA A 31 15.81 3.23 32.61
C ALA A 31 16.31 2.28 31.51
N THR A 32 17.22 1.37 31.84
CA THR A 32 17.72 0.34 30.92
C THR A 32 16.59 -0.56 30.42
N ARG A 33 15.68 -0.97 31.30
CA ARG A 33 14.52 -1.80 30.92
C ARG A 33 13.59 -1.06 29.97
N ASP A 34 13.34 0.22 30.22
CA ASP A 34 12.48 1.03 29.35
C ASP A 34 13.10 1.29 27.99
N LEU A 35 14.40 1.58 27.95
CA LEU A 35 15.13 1.72 26.69
C LEU A 35 15.11 0.43 25.87
N ARG A 36 15.31 -0.73 26.52
CA ARG A 36 15.18 -2.04 25.84
C ARG A 36 13.80 -2.25 25.23
N ARG A 37 12.73 -1.93 25.96
CA ARG A 37 11.36 -2.02 25.44
C ARG A 37 11.13 -1.09 24.25
N ARG A 38 11.67 0.13 24.30
CA ARG A 38 11.57 1.09 23.18
C ARG A 38 12.34 0.59 21.95
N LEU A 39 13.53 0.03 22.16
CA LEU A 39 14.34 -0.57 21.11
C LEU A 39 13.60 -1.72 20.43
N GLU A 40 13.01 -2.63 21.22
CA GLU A 40 12.26 -3.77 20.70
C GLU A 40 11.05 -3.32 19.87
N LYS A 41 10.29 -2.33 20.35
CA LYS A 41 9.19 -1.72 19.58
C LYS A 41 9.66 -1.12 18.26
N ALA A 42 10.77 -0.37 18.29
CA ALA A 42 11.33 0.22 17.07
C ALA A 42 11.80 -0.84 16.07
N GLN A 43 12.40 -1.93 16.55
CA GLN A 43 12.80 -3.06 15.72
C GLN A 43 11.60 -3.77 15.09
N GLN A 44 10.50 -3.94 15.83
CA GLN A 44 9.26 -4.52 15.30
C GLN A 44 8.66 -3.63 14.21
N GLN A 45 8.56 -2.32 14.46
CA GLN A 45 8.08 -1.36 13.46
C GLN A 45 8.96 -1.36 12.20
N LEU A 46 10.29 -1.39 12.37
CA LEU A 46 11.19 -1.48 11.23
C LEU A 46 10.94 -2.77 10.43
N ALA A 47 10.82 -3.92 11.10
CA ALA A 47 10.55 -5.20 10.42
C ALA A 47 9.22 -5.18 9.66
N GLU A 48 8.18 -4.58 10.21
CA GLU A 48 6.89 -4.39 9.53
C GLU A 48 7.01 -3.49 8.31
N THR A 49 7.67 -2.33 8.44
CA THR A 49 7.88 -1.41 7.31
C THR A 49 8.70 -2.04 6.19
N THR A 50 9.75 -2.80 6.51
CA THR A 50 10.54 -3.53 5.51
C THR A 50 9.70 -4.60 4.80
N ARG A 51 8.86 -5.35 5.52
CA ARG A 51 7.95 -6.34 4.89
C ARG A 51 6.95 -5.66 3.96
N ALA A 52 6.33 -4.57 4.40
CA ALA A 52 5.39 -3.80 3.59
C ALA A 52 6.09 -3.25 2.33
N TYR A 53 7.27 -2.65 2.49
CA TYR A 53 8.08 -2.15 1.40
C TYR A 53 8.41 -3.25 0.38
N ASN A 54 8.94 -4.40 0.83
CA ASN A 54 9.26 -5.52 -0.06
C ASN A 54 8.04 -5.99 -0.85
N LYS A 55 6.88 -6.09 -0.20
CA LYS A 55 5.62 -6.43 -0.87
C LYS A 55 5.21 -5.39 -1.90
N THR A 56 5.39 -4.09 -1.62
CA THR A 56 5.09 -3.05 -2.60
C THR A 56 6.02 -3.11 -3.81
N VAL A 57 7.32 -3.39 -3.60
CA VAL A 57 8.28 -3.55 -4.68
C VAL A 57 7.93 -4.76 -5.55
N GLU A 58 7.59 -5.90 -4.93
CA GLU A 58 7.13 -7.09 -5.65
C GLU A 58 5.89 -6.80 -6.50
N ASN A 59 4.86 -6.18 -5.92
CA ASN A 59 3.67 -5.77 -6.65
C ASN A 59 3.98 -4.81 -7.81
N MET A 60 4.89 -3.84 -7.61
CA MET A 60 5.29 -2.92 -8.68
C MET A 60 6.00 -3.65 -9.82
N LEU A 61 6.86 -4.62 -9.51
CA LEU A 61 7.54 -5.43 -10.53
C LEU A 61 6.55 -6.28 -11.33
N ASP A 62 5.54 -6.84 -10.69
CA ASP A 62 4.49 -7.60 -11.37
C ASP A 62 3.63 -6.71 -12.27
N ILE A 63 3.28 -5.51 -11.81
CA ILE A 63 2.59 -4.50 -12.62
C ILE A 63 3.44 -4.09 -13.83
N ILE A 64 4.76 -3.93 -13.67
CA ILE A 64 5.66 -3.60 -14.79
C ILE A 64 5.68 -4.74 -15.81
N ARG A 65 5.76 -6.00 -15.35
CA ARG A 65 5.72 -7.18 -16.23
C ARG A 65 4.40 -7.24 -17.00
N GLU A 66 3.28 -7.07 -16.31
CA GLU A 66 1.94 -7.06 -16.92
C GLU A 66 1.79 -5.94 -17.94
N ASN A 67 2.24 -4.72 -17.61
CA ASN A 67 2.23 -3.60 -18.56
C ASN A 67 3.09 -3.86 -19.79
N ASN A 68 4.25 -4.49 -19.64
CA ASN A 68 5.09 -4.87 -20.77
C ASN A 68 4.38 -5.90 -21.66
N THR A 69 3.71 -6.90 -21.07
CA THR A 69 2.94 -7.87 -21.85
C THR A 69 1.78 -7.21 -22.61
N LEU A 70 1.02 -6.33 -21.94
CA LEU A 70 -0.09 -5.60 -22.55
C LEU A 70 0.39 -4.67 -23.67
N THR A 71 1.55 -4.02 -23.50
CA THR A 71 2.15 -3.15 -24.52
C THR A 71 2.49 -3.96 -25.77
N LEU A 72 3.13 -5.13 -25.61
CA LEU A 72 3.47 -6.02 -26.71
C LEU A 72 2.21 -6.55 -27.42
N GLU A 73 1.17 -6.90 -26.67
CA GLU A 73 -0.11 -7.32 -27.24
C GLU A 73 -0.79 -6.20 -28.02
N CYS A 74 -0.80 -4.98 -27.47
CA CYS A 74 -1.34 -3.82 -28.16
C CYS A 74 -0.57 -3.53 -29.46
N ASP A 75 0.75 -3.62 -29.44
CA ASP A 75 1.57 -3.47 -30.65
C ASP A 75 1.27 -4.56 -31.68
N ARG A 76 1.15 -5.82 -31.24
CA ARG A 76 0.79 -6.94 -32.11
C ARG A 76 -0.57 -6.70 -32.77
N LEU A 77 -1.57 -6.28 -32.00
CA LEU A 77 -2.91 -5.98 -32.50
C LEU A 77 -2.88 -4.79 -33.46
N ARG A 78 -2.15 -3.71 -33.13
CA ARG A 78 -1.95 -2.57 -34.03
C ARG A 78 -1.38 -3.01 -35.38
N TRP A 79 -0.36 -3.87 -35.38
CA TRP A 79 0.22 -4.43 -36.60
C TRP A 79 -0.76 -5.30 -37.39
N GLN A 80 -1.57 -6.12 -36.72
CA GLN A 80 -2.61 -6.93 -37.37
C GLN A 80 -3.66 -6.05 -38.05
N CYS A 81 -4.17 -5.02 -37.36
CA CYS A 81 -5.16 -4.10 -37.90
C CYS A 81 -4.64 -3.35 -39.13
N GLN A 82 -3.40 -2.87 -39.07
CA GLN A 82 -2.74 -2.21 -40.21
C GLN A 82 -2.59 -3.16 -41.41
N ARG A 83 -2.23 -4.44 -41.18
CA ARG A 83 -2.09 -5.45 -42.24
C ARG A 83 -3.42 -5.84 -42.88
N GLU A 84 -4.48 -5.96 -42.10
CA GLU A 84 -5.79 -6.38 -42.58
C GLU A 84 -6.55 -5.22 -43.25
N GLY A 85 -5.99 -4.01 -43.26
CA GLY A 85 -6.68 -2.82 -43.76
C GLY A 85 -7.92 -2.47 -42.93
N VAL A 86 -8.12 -3.15 -41.80
CA VAL A 86 -9.16 -2.85 -40.83
C VAL A 86 -8.69 -1.60 -40.12
N ALA A 87 -9.21 -0.45 -40.56
CA ALA A 87 -9.19 0.75 -39.74
C ALA A 87 -9.96 0.41 -38.45
N VAL A 88 -9.24 -0.05 -37.42
CA VAL A 88 -9.80 -0.14 -36.07
C VAL A 88 -9.96 1.30 -35.61
N ASN A 89 -11.10 1.84 -36.01
CA ASN A 89 -11.58 3.12 -35.60
C ASN A 89 -11.98 2.93 -34.13
N PHE A 90 -11.07 3.27 -33.22
CA PHE A 90 -11.42 3.57 -31.82
C PHE A 90 -12.25 4.86 -31.71
N GLY A 91 -12.70 5.42 -32.83
CA GLY A 91 -13.81 6.36 -32.85
C GLY A 91 -15.12 5.63 -32.51
N SER A 92 -16.00 6.37 -31.85
CA SER A 92 -17.38 6.02 -31.48
C SER A 92 -18.24 5.57 -32.67
N GLY A 93 -17.88 4.46 -33.30
CA GLY A 93 -18.62 3.83 -34.37
C GLY A 93 -19.05 2.42 -33.92
N PRO A 94 -20.23 1.94 -34.34
CA PRO A 94 -20.84 0.68 -33.90
C PRO A 94 -20.07 -0.59 -34.33
N GLY A 95 -18.83 -0.47 -34.81
CA GLY A 95 -18.06 -1.56 -35.43
C GLY A 95 -17.15 -2.35 -34.48
N VAL A 96 -16.68 -1.77 -33.37
CA VAL A 96 -15.69 -2.45 -32.50
C VAL A 96 -16.34 -3.44 -31.54
N ILE A 97 -17.67 -3.36 -31.35
CA ILE A 97 -18.39 -4.13 -30.32
C ILE A 97 -19.36 -5.16 -30.92
N GLN A 98 -19.08 -5.69 -32.11
CA GLN A 98 -19.98 -6.62 -32.80
C GLN A 98 -20.00 -8.05 -32.19
N HIS A 99 -19.22 -8.32 -31.14
CA HIS A 99 -19.12 -9.65 -30.53
C HIS A 99 -19.39 -9.71 -29.02
N LEU A 100 -19.86 -8.63 -28.40
CA LEU A 100 -20.16 -8.64 -26.97
C LEU A 100 -21.60 -9.10 -26.73
N THR A 101 -21.78 -10.08 -25.86
CA THR A 101 -23.10 -10.48 -25.40
C THR A 101 -23.68 -9.43 -24.44
N PRO A 102 -25.02 -9.32 -24.31
CA PRO A 102 -25.64 -8.39 -23.37
C PRO A 102 -25.22 -8.62 -21.91
N GLU A 103 -24.88 -9.86 -21.55
CA GLU A 103 -24.38 -10.20 -20.21
C GLU A 103 -22.97 -9.67 -19.97
N GLU A 104 -22.09 -9.79 -20.97
CA GLU A 104 -20.73 -9.23 -20.93
C GLU A 104 -20.77 -7.70 -20.90
N ALA A 105 -21.68 -7.07 -21.64
CA ALA A 105 -21.87 -5.61 -21.60
C ALA A 105 -22.22 -5.12 -20.18
N ARG A 106 -23.12 -5.83 -19.49
CA ARG A 106 -23.48 -5.55 -18.08
C ARG A 106 -22.30 -5.75 -17.13
N ALA A 107 -21.51 -6.81 -17.35
CA ALA A 107 -20.32 -7.09 -16.55
C ALA A 107 -19.27 -5.99 -16.70
N ILE A 108 -19.03 -5.53 -17.94
CA ILE A 108 -18.13 -4.41 -18.23
C ILE A 108 -18.68 -3.12 -17.60
N ARG A 109 -19.99 -2.83 -17.72
CA ARG A 109 -20.59 -1.64 -17.08
C ARG A 109 -20.35 -1.64 -15.57
N LYS A 110 -20.53 -2.79 -14.92
CA LYS A 110 -20.29 -2.94 -13.48
C LYS A 110 -18.82 -2.77 -13.11
N ALA A 111 -17.89 -3.26 -13.93
CA ALA A 111 -16.46 -3.05 -13.73
C ALA A 111 -16.08 -1.57 -13.89
N MET A 112 -16.58 -0.91 -14.95
CA MET A 112 -16.31 0.50 -15.23
C MET A 112 -16.89 1.44 -14.18
N ALA A 113 -18.08 1.14 -13.64
CA ALA A 113 -18.65 1.88 -12.53
C ALA A 113 -17.79 1.81 -11.26
N ARG A 114 -17.08 0.69 -11.02
CA ARG A 114 -16.13 0.58 -9.90
C ARG A 114 -14.84 1.36 -10.15
N LEU A 115 -14.35 1.37 -11.39
CA LEU A 115 -13.11 2.04 -11.79
C LEU A 115 -13.25 3.56 -11.95
N HIS A 116 -14.43 4.03 -12.34
CA HIS A 116 -14.66 5.44 -12.67
C HIS A 116 -15.79 6.09 -11.87
N HIS A 117 -16.15 5.53 -10.71
CA HIS A 117 -17.08 6.20 -9.81
C HIS A 117 -16.55 7.59 -9.42
N PRO A 118 -17.40 8.62 -9.34
CA PRO A 118 -17.01 9.97 -8.92
C PRO A 118 -16.28 9.97 -7.57
N ASP A 119 -16.70 9.11 -6.65
CA ASP A 119 -16.14 9.02 -5.29
C ASP A 119 -14.73 8.42 -5.23
N VAL A 120 -14.26 7.72 -6.29
CA VAL A 120 -12.89 7.19 -6.38
C VAL A 120 -11.97 8.07 -7.24
N GLY A 121 -12.43 9.27 -7.62
CA GLY A 121 -11.69 10.17 -8.52
C GLY A 121 -11.79 9.76 -10.00
N GLY A 122 -12.83 9.02 -10.36
CA GLY A 122 -13.11 8.61 -11.73
C GLY A 122 -13.50 9.76 -12.67
N SER A 123 -13.20 9.61 -13.96
CA SER A 123 -13.66 10.56 -14.98
C SER A 123 -15.11 10.26 -15.34
N VAL A 124 -16.00 11.19 -14.98
CA VAL A 124 -17.44 11.12 -15.30
C VAL A 124 -17.68 11.08 -16.80
N GLU A 125 -16.87 11.81 -17.59
CA GLU A 125 -16.93 11.81 -19.05
C GLU A 125 -16.64 10.43 -19.64
N ARG A 126 -15.62 9.74 -19.12
CA ARG A 126 -15.32 8.35 -19.54
C ARG A 126 -16.46 7.41 -19.16
N MET A 127 -17.04 7.55 -17.96
CA MET A 127 -18.17 6.73 -17.55
C MET A 127 -19.40 6.93 -18.46
N GLN A 128 -19.71 8.18 -18.84
CA GLN A 128 -20.80 8.49 -19.77
C GLN A 128 -20.55 7.92 -21.16
N HIS A 129 -19.32 8.03 -21.66
CA HIS A 129 -18.94 7.49 -22.97
C HIS A 129 -19.12 5.96 -23.02
N TRP A 130 -18.66 5.26 -21.99
CA TRP A 130 -18.81 3.82 -21.86
C TRP A 130 -20.27 3.40 -21.71
N ASN A 131 -21.07 4.13 -20.93
CA ASN A 131 -22.51 3.85 -20.82
C ASN A 131 -23.20 3.98 -22.18
N ALA A 132 -22.94 5.05 -22.93
CA ALA A 132 -23.52 5.25 -24.26
C ALA A 132 -23.16 4.13 -25.25
N MET A 133 -21.93 3.60 -25.17
CA MET A 133 -21.50 2.47 -26.01
C MET A 133 -22.15 1.14 -25.59
N LEU A 134 -22.28 0.90 -24.29
CA LEU A 134 -22.85 -0.34 -23.74
C LEU A 134 -24.37 -0.40 -23.89
N ASP A 135 -25.05 0.74 -23.82
CA ASP A 135 -26.50 0.83 -24.01
C ASP A 135 -26.91 0.38 -25.43
N VAL A 136 -26.12 0.68 -26.46
CA VAL A 136 -26.38 0.23 -27.85
C VAL A 136 -26.41 -1.30 -27.95
N ILE A 137 -25.54 -1.98 -27.20
CA ILE A 137 -25.41 -3.45 -27.22
C ILE A 137 -26.50 -4.10 -26.39
N GLU A 138 -26.88 -3.49 -25.26
CA GLU A 138 -27.93 -4.01 -24.39
C GLU A 138 -29.34 -3.79 -24.92
N ASP A 139 -29.57 -2.68 -25.62
CA ASP A 139 -30.86 -2.35 -26.24
C ASP A 139 -31.04 -3.02 -27.61
N GLY A 140 -30.00 -3.68 -28.14
CA GLY A 140 -30.04 -4.45 -29.39
C GLY A 140 -30.37 -3.59 -30.62
N ARG A 141 -30.07 -2.29 -30.61
CA ARG A 141 -30.24 -1.43 -31.80
C ARG A 141 -28.95 -1.39 -32.60
N PRO A 142 -29.03 -1.56 -33.93
CA PRO A 142 -27.87 -1.50 -34.82
C PRO A 142 -27.23 -0.10 -34.85
#